data_AF-A0A3M1DGL7-F1
#
_entry.id   AF-A0A3M1DGL7-F1
#
_cell.length_a   1.000
_cell.length_b   1.000
_cell.length_c   1.000
_cell.angle_alpha   90.00
_cell.angle_beta   90.00
_cell.angle_gamma   90.00
#
_symmetry.space_group_name_H-M   'P 1'
#
loop_
_entity.id
_entity.type
_entity.pdbx_description
1 polymer ?
#
loop_
_entity_poly.entity_id
_entity_poly.type
_entity_poly.pdbx_seq_one_letter_code
_entity_poly.pdbx_strand_id
1 'polypeptide(L)'
;MSGHNPYKDFTARLKLLCSEHPDLITITLSNIFTMRLVGNKTHGDLAEIAIAEFINQYMYDFRAVYFGKDLYRAKSQEEDIKIINESTKAEFTVSLKAYGDGPLQLSTDKKFQMFPRLQKEGGNIEGKEAIQRLLKDPAFAEFQNINVLSLIYDEQQKRCNILVFDYERAAAQTQRIVGEKREKTSSFPLL
;
A
#
# COMPACT_ATOMS: atom_id res chain seq x y z
N MET A 1 3.62 24.37 11.33
CA MET A 1 2.72 23.41 12.02
C MET A 1 2.98 22.04 11.40
N SER A 2 3.69 21.16 12.08
CA SER A 2 3.89 19.78 11.61
C SER A 2 2.53 19.07 11.68
N GLY A 3 1.85 18.98 10.54
CA GLY A 3 0.56 18.31 10.44
C GLY A 3 0.70 16.86 10.90
N HIS A 4 -0.07 16.48 11.90
CA HIS A 4 -0.16 15.09 12.35
C HIS A 4 -0.71 14.25 11.18
N ASN A 5 0.12 13.38 10.60
CA ASN A 5 -0.28 12.48 9.54
C ASN A 5 -0.96 11.24 10.17
N PRO A 6 -2.29 11.07 10.03
CA PRO A 6 -3.01 9.99 10.70
C PRO A 6 -2.54 8.58 10.28
N TYR A 7 -2.10 8.43 9.03
CA TYR A 7 -1.58 7.16 8.53
C TYR A 7 -0.23 6.80 9.15
N LYS A 8 0.65 7.79 9.35
CA LYS A 8 1.93 7.56 10.05
C LYS A 8 1.74 7.18 11.52
N ASP A 9 0.79 7.81 12.20
CA ASP A 9 0.43 7.43 13.57
C ASP A 9 -0.10 5.99 13.63
N PHE A 10 -1.08 5.68 12.79
CA PHE A 10 -1.64 4.33 12.66
C PHE A 10 -0.57 3.26 12.38
N THR A 11 0.31 3.50 11.40
CA THR A 11 1.35 2.51 11.03
C THR A 11 2.41 2.36 12.12
N ALA A 12 2.71 3.40 12.89
CA ALA A 12 3.57 3.30 14.06
C ALA A 12 2.94 2.42 15.16
N ARG A 13 1.63 2.59 15.42
CA ARG A 13 0.87 1.76 16.38
C ARG A 13 0.74 0.32 15.91
N LEU A 14 0.43 0.11 14.64
CA LEU A 14 0.38 -1.22 14.03
C LEU A 14 1.74 -1.93 14.13
N LYS A 15 2.83 -1.23 13.81
CA LYS A 15 4.18 -1.78 13.92
C LYS A 15 4.53 -2.18 15.35
N LEU A 16 4.16 -1.35 16.33
CA LEU A 16 4.36 -1.66 17.75
C LEU A 16 3.55 -2.89 18.18
N LEU A 17 2.27 -2.97 17.81
CA LEU A 17 1.43 -4.14 18.08
C LEU A 17 2.04 -5.42 17.50
N CYS A 18 2.47 -5.38 16.24
CA CYS A 18 3.09 -6.52 15.57
C CYS A 18 4.46 -6.90 16.15
N SER A 19 5.22 -5.96 16.73
CA SER A 19 6.49 -6.28 17.38
C SER A 19 6.31 -6.92 18.75
N GLU A 20 5.32 -6.47 19.52
CA GLU A 20 5.01 -7.04 20.84
C GLU A 20 4.26 -8.37 20.75
N HIS A 21 3.41 -8.52 19.72
CA HIS A 21 2.55 -9.68 19.52
C HIS A 21 2.64 -10.21 18.07
N PRO A 22 3.82 -10.71 17.64
CA PRO A 22 4.06 -11.15 16.27
C PRO A 22 3.14 -12.29 15.82
N ASP A 23 2.69 -13.14 16.75
CA ASP A 23 1.81 -14.26 16.45
C ASP A 23 0.46 -13.83 15.89
N LEU A 24 -0.11 -12.72 16.39
CA LEU A 24 -1.42 -12.24 15.96
C LEU A 24 -1.43 -11.93 14.47
N ILE A 25 -0.42 -11.16 14.02
CA ILE A 25 -0.33 -10.78 12.61
C ILE A 25 0.13 -11.96 11.75
N THR A 26 1.01 -12.82 12.26
CA THR A 26 1.48 -14.01 11.54
C THR A 26 0.31 -14.94 11.24
N ILE A 27 -0.53 -15.26 12.23
CA ILE A 27 -1.72 -16.11 12.06
C ILE A 27 -2.68 -15.48 11.04
N THR A 28 -2.91 -14.17 11.16
CA THR A 28 -3.81 -13.44 10.26
C THR A 28 -3.33 -13.53 8.81
N LEU A 29 -2.06 -13.21 8.56
CA LEU A 29 -1.46 -13.28 7.23
C LEU A 29 -1.38 -14.72 6.70
N SER A 30 -1.01 -15.69 7.55
CA SER A 30 -0.98 -17.10 7.17
C SER A 30 -2.35 -17.57 6.67
N ASN A 31 -3.44 -17.22 7.35
CA ASN A 31 -4.79 -17.56 6.91
C ASN A 31 -5.13 -16.91 5.54
N ILE A 32 -4.78 -15.63 5.36
CA ILE A 32 -4.96 -14.92 4.08
C ILE A 32 -4.22 -15.66 2.95
N PHE A 33 -2.96 -16.02 3.16
CA PHE A 33 -2.14 -16.65 2.13
C PHE A 33 -2.46 -18.13 1.90
N THR A 34 -2.89 -18.88 2.92
CA THR A 34 -3.39 -20.24 2.75
C THR A 34 -4.58 -20.25 1.80
N MET A 35 -5.52 -19.30 1.95
CA MET A 35 -6.67 -19.18 1.05
C MET A 35 -6.26 -18.87 -0.40
N ARG A 36 -5.18 -18.13 -0.59
CA ARG A 36 -4.60 -17.88 -1.92
C ARG A 36 -3.96 -19.14 -2.51
N LEU A 37 -3.18 -19.88 -1.73
CA LEU A 37 -2.50 -21.11 -2.17
C LEU A 37 -3.48 -22.21 -2.58
N VAL A 38 -4.63 -22.33 -1.91
CA VAL A 38 -5.69 -23.28 -2.30
C VAL A 38 -6.50 -22.81 -3.52
N GLY A 39 -6.10 -21.71 -4.16
CA GLY A 39 -6.69 -21.25 -5.42
C GLY A 39 -8.01 -20.48 -5.27
N ASN A 40 -8.31 -19.92 -4.08
CA ASN A 40 -9.52 -19.13 -3.93
C ASN A 40 -9.40 -17.78 -4.66
N LYS A 41 -10.35 -17.51 -5.57
CA LYS A 41 -10.43 -16.27 -6.36
C LYS A 41 -10.76 -15.03 -5.52
N THR A 42 -11.23 -15.20 -4.28
CA THR A 42 -11.61 -14.09 -3.37
C THR A 42 -10.54 -13.76 -2.32
N HIS A 43 -9.29 -14.22 -2.50
CA HIS A 43 -8.21 -13.97 -1.53
C HIS A 43 -7.93 -12.46 -1.33
N GLY A 44 -8.19 -11.62 -2.33
CA GLY A 44 -8.14 -10.15 -2.20
C GLY A 44 -9.20 -9.64 -1.21
N ASP A 45 -10.47 -9.97 -1.44
CA ASP A 45 -11.57 -9.56 -0.54
C ASP A 45 -11.37 -10.12 0.88
N LEU A 46 -10.83 -11.34 0.99
CA LEU A 46 -10.50 -11.95 2.27
C LEU A 46 -9.36 -11.22 2.99
N ALA A 47 -8.34 -10.75 2.26
CA ALA A 47 -7.29 -9.92 2.83
C ALA A 47 -7.85 -8.61 3.39
N GLU A 48 -8.78 -7.99 2.66
CA GLU A 48 -9.42 -6.74 3.05
C GLU A 48 -10.25 -6.90 4.34
N ILE A 49 -11.09 -7.94 4.38
CA ILE A 49 -11.88 -8.28 5.56
C ILE A 49 -10.97 -8.66 6.73
N ALA A 50 -10.00 -9.54 6.54
CA ALA A 50 -9.15 -10.03 7.62
C ALA A 50 -8.32 -8.91 8.26
N ILE A 51 -7.79 -7.97 7.47
CA ILE A 51 -7.05 -6.82 8.01
C ILE A 51 -8.00 -5.83 8.71
N ALA A 52 -9.20 -5.59 8.16
CA ALA A 52 -10.18 -4.75 8.85
C ALA A 52 -10.59 -5.33 10.21
N GLU A 53 -10.86 -6.63 10.27
CA GLU A 53 -11.18 -7.33 11.51
C GLU A 53 -10.01 -7.36 12.49
N PHE A 54 -8.78 -7.58 12.00
CA PHE A 54 -7.58 -7.49 12.83
C PHE A 54 -7.46 -6.13 13.52
N ILE A 55 -7.66 -5.03 12.78
CA ILE A 55 -7.64 -3.69 13.35
C ILE A 55 -8.73 -3.54 14.40
N ASN A 56 -9.97 -3.92 14.08
CA ASN A 56 -11.12 -3.80 14.99
C ASN A 56 -10.95 -4.62 16.29
N GLN A 57 -10.28 -5.77 16.22
CA GLN A 57 -10.09 -6.65 17.36
C GLN A 57 -8.91 -6.25 18.25
N TYR A 58 -7.80 -5.79 17.66
CA TYR A 58 -6.53 -5.65 18.38
C TYR A 58 -6.02 -4.21 18.51
N MET A 59 -6.58 -3.25 17.78
CA MET A 59 -6.18 -1.84 17.83
C MET A 59 -7.32 -0.97 18.37
N TYR A 60 -7.50 -0.94 19.68
CA TYR A 60 -8.66 -0.30 20.35
C TYR A 60 -8.83 1.21 20.07
N ASP A 61 -7.77 1.89 19.66
CA ASP A 61 -7.75 3.30 19.28
C ASP A 61 -8.15 3.54 17.82
N PHE A 62 -8.37 2.46 17.05
CA PHE A 62 -8.76 2.51 15.66
C PHE A 62 -9.98 1.61 15.37
N ARG A 63 -10.73 2.02 14.36
CA ARG A 63 -11.78 1.22 13.73
C ARG A 63 -11.54 1.17 12.23
N ALA A 64 -11.68 -0.01 11.64
CA ALA A 64 -11.61 -0.23 10.21
C ALA A 64 -12.97 -0.62 9.63
N VAL A 65 -13.29 -0.06 8.47
CA VAL A 65 -14.47 -0.35 7.67
C VAL A 65 -14.02 -0.82 6.30
N TYR A 66 -14.44 -2.02 5.92
CA TYR A 66 -14.25 -2.56 4.57
C TYR A 66 -15.34 -2.04 3.63
N PHE A 67 -14.97 -1.65 2.40
CA PHE A 67 -15.91 -1.02 1.48
C PHE A 67 -16.70 -1.97 0.57
N GLY A 68 -16.26 -3.22 0.37
CA GLY A 68 -16.97 -4.17 -0.50
C GLY A 68 -16.90 -3.82 -1.99
N LYS A 69 -17.27 -4.78 -2.85
CA LYS A 69 -17.38 -4.59 -4.31
C LYS A 69 -18.74 -4.03 -4.78
N ASP A 70 -19.77 -4.08 -3.93
CA ASP A 70 -21.17 -3.83 -4.34
C ASP A 70 -21.67 -2.39 -4.14
N LEU A 71 -21.07 -1.62 -3.22
CA LEU A 71 -21.17 -0.17 -3.24
C LEU A 71 -19.96 0.36 -4.03
N TYR A 72 -20.08 1.50 -4.70
CA TYR A 72 -18.92 2.31 -5.14
C TYR A 72 -18.28 2.08 -6.52
N ARG A 73 -19.07 2.30 -7.57
CA ARG A 73 -18.55 2.80 -8.87
C ARG A 73 -18.50 4.34 -8.98
N ALA A 74 -18.73 5.08 -7.88
CA ALA A 74 -19.21 6.47 -7.98
C ALA A 74 -18.37 7.57 -7.31
N LYS A 75 -17.27 7.30 -6.58
CA LYS A 75 -16.49 8.39 -5.96
C LYS A 75 -14.98 8.24 -6.07
N SER A 76 -14.32 9.39 -6.03
CA SER A 76 -13.01 9.67 -6.66
C SER A 76 -11.77 9.26 -5.86
N GLN A 77 -11.90 8.65 -4.67
CA GLN A 77 -10.76 8.30 -3.80
C GLN A 77 -11.07 7.11 -2.88
N GLU A 78 -11.63 6.02 -3.40
CA GLU A 78 -11.77 4.80 -2.60
C GLU A 78 -10.54 3.91 -2.75
N GLU A 79 -9.97 3.58 -1.60
CA GLU A 79 -9.02 2.49 -1.40
C GLU A 79 -9.73 1.39 -0.60
N ASP A 80 -9.09 0.24 -0.41
CA ASP A 80 -9.75 -1.01 -0.04
C ASP A 80 -10.42 -1.00 1.37
N ILE A 81 -9.88 -0.24 2.33
CA ILE A 81 -10.48 -0.02 3.65
C ILE A 81 -10.43 1.44 4.08
N LYS A 82 -11.31 1.85 5.01
CA LYS A 82 -11.21 3.12 5.75
C LYS A 82 -10.90 2.87 7.21
N ILE A 83 -9.93 3.60 7.72
CA ILE A 83 -9.54 3.58 9.12
C ILE A 83 -9.95 4.90 9.77
N ILE A 84 -10.48 4.79 10.99
CA ILE A 84 -10.96 5.89 11.82
C ILE A 84 -10.20 5.79 13.14
N ASN A 85 -9.47 6.83 13.52
CA ASN A 85 -8.92 6.94 14.87
C ASN A 85 -10.05 7.32 15.82
N GLU A 86 -10.37 6.47 16.79
CA GLU A 86 -11.51 6.66 17.69
C GLU A 86 -11.29 7.82 18.68
N SER A 87 -10.04 8.21 18.94
CA SER A 87 -9.71 9.32 19.83
C SER A 87 -9.76 10.68 19.11
N THR A 88 -9.12 10.77 17.93
CA THR A 88 -8.98 12.04 17.18
C THR A 88 -10.08 12.25 16.15
N LYS A 89 -10.85 11.19 15.83
CA LYS A 89 -11.83 11.12 14.73
C LYS A 89 -11.23 11.38 13.34
N ALA A 90 -9.91 11.31 13.21
CA ALA A 90 -9.25 11.37 11.91
C ALA A 90 -9.63 10.14 11.07
N GLU A 91 -10.03 10.37 9.83
CA GLU A 91 -10.35 9.31 8.87
C GLU A 91 -9.35 9.32 7.71
N PHE A 92 -8.95 8.13 7.26
CA PHE A 92 -8.13 7.97 6.07
C PHE A 92 -8.40 6.61 5.43
N THR A 93 -8.21 6.52 4.11
CA THR A 93 -8.36 5.27 3.36
C THR A 93 -7.00 4.59 3.18
N VAL A 94 -6.99 3.27 3.08
CA VAL A 94 -5.79 2.44 2.91
C VAL A 94 -6.02 1.42 1.81
N SER A 95 -5.05 1.34 0.88
CA SER A 95 -4.97 0.31 -0.15
C SER A 95 -4.29 -0.93 0.42
N LEU A 96 -4.93 -2.07 0.28
CA LEU A 96 -4.38 -3.38 0.58
C LEU A 96 -3.94 -4.05 -0.73
N LYS A 97 -2.72 -4.58 -0.71
CA LYS A 97 -2.15 -5.28 -1.87
C LYS A 97 -1.56 -6.59 -1.40
N ALA A 98 -2.24 -7.70 -1.69
CA ALA A 98 -1.77 -9.04 -1.36
C ALA A 98 -1.13 -9.69 -2.61
N TYR A 99 0.19 -9.81 -2.63
CA TYR A 99 0.92 -10.43 -3.75
C TYR A 99 2.09 -11.29 -3.23
N GLY A 100 2.73 -12.04 -4.14
CA GLY A 100 3.89 -12.87 -3.78
C GLY A 100 5.13 -12.01 -3.57
N ASP A 101 6.24 -12.60 -3.14
CA ASP A 101 7.50 -11.87 -3.00
C ASP A 101 7.90 -11.18 -4.33
N GLY A 102 8.21 -9.88 -4.25
CA GLY A 102 8.43 -9.04 -5.41
C GLY A 102 8.25 -7.55 -5.13
N PRO A 103 8.54 -6.69 -6.13
CA PRO A 103 8.44 -5.25 -5.97
C PRO A 103 7.00 -4.79 -5.78
N LEU A 104 6.82 -3.71 -5.02
CA LEU A 104 5.54 -3.05 -4.86
C LEU A 104 5.04 -2.55 -6.22
N GLN A 105 3.89 -3.09 -6.64
CA GLN A 105 3.20 -2.68 -7.84
C GLN A 105 2.03 -1.77 -7.47
N LEU A 106 2.09 -0.52 -7.94
CA LEU A 106 1.03 0.45 -7.73
C LEU A 106 0.36 0.78 -9.06
N SER A 107 -0.97 0.69 -9.10
CA SER A 107 -1.81 1.17 -10.20
C SER A 107 -2.30 2.59 -9.93
N THR A 108 -1.46 3.43 -9.33
CA THR A 108 -1.84 4.76 -8.80
C THR A 108 -1.98 5.82 -9.88
N ASP A 109 -1.85 5.46 -11.16
CA ASP A 109 -2.03 6.38 -12.27
C ASP A 109 -3.49 6.48 -12.74
N LYS A 110 -4.41 6.78 -11.80
CA LYS A 110 -5.85 6.84 -12.08
C LYS A 110 -6.18 7.82 -13.22
N LYS A 111 -5.39 8.90 -13.35
CA LYS A 111 -5.50 9.91 -14.41
C LYS A 111 -4.55 9.68 -15.58
N PHE A 112 -3.77 8.60 -15.58
CA PHE A 112 -2.78 8.29 -16.62
C PHE A 112 -1.79 9.44 -16.89
N GLN A 113 -1.30 10.11 -15.84
CA GLN A 113 -0.37 11.23 -15.87
C GLN A 113 1.07 10.82 -15.56
N MET A 114 1.30 9.88 -14.62
CA MET A 114 2.64 9.48 -14.21
C MET A 114 3.40 8.77 -15.33
N PHE A 115 2.76 7.82 -16.02
CA PHE A 115 3.45 7.06 -17.05
C PHE A 115 3.87 7.91 -18.26
N PRO A 116 2.99 8.73 -18.88
CA PRO A 116 3.42 9.64 -19.95
C PRO A 116 4.52 10.61 -19.50
N ARG A 117 4.51 11.03 -18.24
CA ARG A 117 5.56 11.89 -17.70
C ARG A 117 6.90 11.16 -17.61
N LEU A 118 6.92 9.91 -17.16
CA LEU A 118 8.13 9.05 -17.13
C LEU A 118 8.67 8.78 -18.53
N GLN A 119 7.80 8.58 -19.52
CA GLN A 119 8.22 8.35 -20.91
C GLN A 119 9.05 9.53 -21.49
N LYS A 120 8.76 10.77 -21.05
CA LYS A 120 9.54 11.95 -21.46
C LYS A 120 10.99 11.94 -20.96
N GLU A 121 11.29 11.14 -19.94
CA GLU A 121 12.63 11.03 -19.34
C GLU A 121 13.48 9.90 -19.99
N GLY A 122 12.98 9.23 -21.03
CA GLY A 122 13.78 8.25 -21.78
C GLY A 122 13.96 6.89 -21.09
N GLY A 123 13.21 6.61 -20.01
CA GLY A 123 13.11 5.28 -19.40
C GLY A 123 14.19 4.92 -18.37
N ASN A 124 15.15 5.80 -18.10
CA ASN A 124 16.09 5.64 -16.99
C ASN A 124 16.40 6.99 -16.35
N ILE A 125 16.03 7.15 -15.09
CA ILE A 125 16.25 8.38 -14.33
C ILE A 125 17.16 8.03 -13.17
N GLU A 126 18.33 8.65 -13.13
CA GLU A 126 19.34 8.41 -12.11
C GLU A 126 19.73 9.74 -11.45
N GLY A 127 20.10 9.64 -10.17
CA GLY A 127 20.57 10.79 -9.42
C GLY A 127 19.46 11.53 -8.67
N LYS A 128 19.81 11.93 -7.46
CA LYS A 128 18.88 12.52 -6.48
C LYS A 128 18.15 13.75 -7.01
N GLU A 129 18.84 14.64 -7.73
CA GLU A 129 18.24 15.87 -8.25
C GLU A 129 17.18 15.63 -9.33
N ALA A 130 17.45 14.70 -10.26
CA ALA A 130 16.51 14.33 -11.32
C ALA A 130 15.25 13.69 -10.75
N ILE A 131 15.42 12.76 -9.79
CA ILE A 131 14.33 12.09 -9.09
C ILE A 131 13.50 13.11 -8.30
N GLN A 132 14.13 14.00 -7.56
CA GLN A 132 13.43 15.04 -6.80
C GLN A 132 12.67 16.02 -7.70
N ARG A 133 13.21 16.33 -8.88
CA ARG A 133 12.50 17.15 -9.88
C ARG A 133 11.27 16.43 -10.42
N LEU A 134 11.39 15.13 -10.72
CA LEU A 134 10.28 14.30 -11.18
C LEU A 134 9.18 14.18 -10.12
N LEU A 135 9.53 13.88 -8.87
CA LEU A 135 8.56 13.67 -7.78
C LEU A 135 7.81 14.96 -7.39
N LYS A 136 8.34 16.13 -7.75
CA LYS A 136 7.68 17.44 -7.60
C LYS A 136 6.78 17.80 -8.78
N ASP A 137 6.81 17.02 -9.86
CA ASP A 137 5.94 17.23 -11.01
C ASP A 137 4.47 16.98 -10.59
N PRO A 138 3.51 17.82 -11.04
CA PRO A 138 2.09 17.64 -10.72
C PRO A 138 1.54 16.24 -11.05
N ALA A 139 2.12 15.56 -12.05
CA ALA A 139 1.76 14.19 -12.39
C ALA A 139 1.94 13.20 -11.21
N PHE A 140 2.82 13.51 -10.26
CA PHE A 140 3.11 12.69 -9.08
C PHE A 140 2.43 13.19 -7.79
N ALA A 141 1.55 14.20 -7.86
CA ALA A 141 0.92 14.76 -6.67
C ALA A 141 0.08 13.74 -5.88
N GLU A 142 -0.61 12.83 -6.57
CA GLU A 142 -1.40 11.77 -5.92
C GLU A 142 -0.51 10.72 -5.25
N PHE A 143 0.67 10.45 -5.82
CA PHE A 143 1.63 9.47 -5.29
C PHE A 143 2.13 9.84 -3.89
N GLN A 144 2.16 11.13 -3.54
CA GLN A 144 2.60 11.59 -2.22
C GLN A 144 1.62 11.22 -1.09
N ASN A 145 0.36 10.96 -1.42
CA ASN A 145 -0.72 10.81 -0.46
C ASN A 145 -1.27 9.37 -0.40
N ILE A 146 -0.54 8.41 -0.98
CA ILE A 146 -0.98 7.02 -0.99
C ILE A 146 -0.70 6.36 0.35
N ASN A 147 -1.72 5.71 0.89
CA ASN A 147 -1.61 4.88 2.08
C ASN A 147 -1.71 3.43 1.62
N VAL A 148 -0.61 2.69 1.64
CA VAL A 148 -0.57 1.32 1.09
C VAL A 148 0.04 0.36 2.09
N LEU A 149 -0.69 -0.70 2.37
CA LEU A 149 -0.21 -1.87 3.11
C LEU A 149 -0.09 -3.04 2.13
N SER A 150 1.15 -3.43 1.85
CA SER A 150 1.43 -4.61 1.04
C SER A 150 1.56 -5.83 1.93
N LEU A 151 0.67 -6.79 1.76
CA LEU A 151 0.77 -8.09 2.39
C LEU A 151 1.65 -8.94 1.49
N ILE A 152 2.82 -9.32 1.99
CA ILE A 152 3.83 -10.07 1.24
C ILE A 152 3.89 -11.48 1.80
N TYR A 153 3.93 -12.46 0.89
CA TYR A 153 4.24 -13.84 1.21
C TYR A 153 5.42 -14.33 0.38
N ASP A 154 6.48 -14.70 1.08
CA ASP A 154 7.63 -15.40 0.53
C ASP A 154 7.37 -16.89 0.70
N GLU A 155 6.90 -17.51 -0.39
CA GLU A 155 6.54 -18.93 -0.43
C GLU A 155 7.76 -19.84 -0.26
N GLN A 156 8.93 -19.41 -0.74
CA GLN A 156 10.17 -20.19 -0.64
C GLN A 156 10.61 -20.32 0.82
N GLN A 157 10.56 -19.21 1.56
CA GLN A 157 10.96 -19.17 2.97
C GLN A 157 9.78 -19.36 3.95
N LYS A 158 8.55 -19.51 3.43
CA LYS A 158 7.31 -19.67 4.20
C LYS A 158 7.11 -18.58 5.26
N ARG A 159 7.36 -17.33 4.89
CA ARG A 159 7.23 -16.17 5.77
C ARG A 159 6.29 -15.13 5.16
N CYS A 160 5.58 -14.43 6.02
CA CYS A 160 4.69 -13.34 5.65
C CYS A 160 5.10 -12.06 6.35
N ASN A 161 4.81 -10.91 5.72
CA ASN A 161 5.09 -9.61 6.31
C ASN A 161 4.13 -8.55 5.74
N ILE A 162 4.02 -7.42 6.45
CA ILE A 162 3.39 -6.21 5.94
C ILE A 162 4.47 -5.19 5.60
N LEU A 163 4.53 -4.79 4.34
CA LEU A 163 5.33 -3.67 3.89
C LEU A 163 4.46 -2.41 3.86
N VAL A 164 4.82 -1.45 4.72
CA VAL A 164 4.21 -0.13 4.81
C VAL A 164 4.89 0.80 3.80
N PHE A 165 4.11 1.41 2.91
CA PHE A 165 4.65 2.41 1.99
C PHE A 165 4.89 3.75 2.71
N ASP A 166 6.11 4.26 2.63
CA ASP A 166 6.50 5.57 3.17
C ASP A 166 7.04 6.44 2.03
N TYR A 167 6.23 7.39 1.57
CA TYR A 167 6.59 8.28 0.48
C TYR A 167 7.83 9.12 0.78
N GLU A 168 7.96 9.66 1.99
CA GLU A 168 9.10 10.52 2.34
C GLU A 168 10.40 9.72 2.30
N ARG A 169 10.36 8.50 2.84
CA ARG A 169 11.50 7.59 2.79
C ARG A 169 11.81 7.18 1.36
N ALA A 170 10.80 6.82 0.56
CA ALA A 170 10.98 6.46 -0.85
C ALA A 170 11.64 7.62 -1.62
N ALA A 171 11.07 8.83 -1.54
CA ALA A 171 11.61 10.02 -2.20
C ALA A 171 13.06 10.34 -1.78
N ALA A 172 13.42 10.08 -0.53
CA ALA A 172 14.77 10.34 -0.03
C ALA A 172 15.80 9.25 -0.42
N GLN A 173 15.37 7.99 -0.54
CA GLN A 173 16.26 6.84 -0.70
C GLN A 173 16.34 6.31 -2.14
N THR A 174 15.33 6.55 -2.98
CA THR A 174 15.34 6.12 -4.38
C THR A 174 16.53 6.72 -5.12
N GLN A 175 17.37 5.86 -5.68
CA GLN A 175 18.56 6.24 -6.47
C GLN A 175 18.31 6.20 -7.97
N ARG A 176 17.32 5.43 -8.40
CA ARG A 176 17.04 5.15 -9.80
C ARG A 176 15.57 4.83 -10.02
N ILE A 177 15.01 5.33 -11.12
CA ILE A 177 13.67 4.96 -11.61
C ILE A 177 13.84 4.42 -13.03
N VAL A 178 13.36 3.20 -13.27
CA VAL A 178 13.48 2.52 -14.56
C VAL A 178 12.10 2.30 -15.15
N GLY A 179 11.94 2.65 -16.42
CA GLY A 179 10.77 2.27 -17.21
C GLY A 179 10.99 0.88 -17.83
N GLU A 180 10.27 -0.13 -17.34
CA GLU A 180 10.24 -1.44 -18.01
C GLU A 180 9.27 -1.41 -19.20
N LYS A 181 9.74 -1.78 -20.39
CA LYS A 181 8.85 -2.17 -21.50
C LYS A 181 8.38 -3.60 -21.25
N ARG A 182 7.28 -3.77 -20.51
CA ARG A 182 6.59 -5.06 -20.49
C ARG A 182 5.69 -5.18 -21.70
N GLU A 183 5.88 -6.23 -22.48
CA GLU A 183 4.86 -6.70 -23.41
C GLU A 183 3.61 -7.06 -22.60
N LYS A 184 2.59 -6.21 -22.68
CA LYS A 184 1.24 -6.42 -22.11
C LYS A 184 1.18 -6.62 -20.58
N THR A 185 1.52 -5.62 -19.78
CA THR A 185 0.77 -5.29 -18.53
C THR A 185 1.30 -4.00 -17.91
N SER A 186 0.38 -3.08 -17.62
CA SER A 186 0.62 -1.77 -17.01
C SER A 186 0.78 -1.89 -15.48
N SER A 187 1.93 -2.36 -15.00
CA SER A 187 2.32 -2.18 -13.60
C SER A 187 3.81 -1.83 -13.48
N PHE A 188 4.11 -0.79 -12.70
CA PHE A 188 5.48 -0.32 -12.45
C PHE A 188 5.97 -0.88 -11.11
N PRO A 189 7.09 -1.63 -11.10
CA PRO A 189 7.78 -1.93 -9.87
C PRO A 189 8.52 -0.67 -9.40
N LEU A 190 8.22 -0.21 -8.18
CA LEU A 190 9.11 0.71 -7.48
C LEU A 190 10.16 -0.13 -6.75
N LEU A 191 11.43 0.05 -7.14
CA LEU A 191 12.61 -0.48 -6.47
C LEU A 191 13.26 0.64 -5.63
#